data_AF-A0A1Z5L4C9-F1
#
_entry.id   AF-A0A1Z5L4C9-F1
#
_cell.length_a   1.000
_cell.length_b   1.000
_cell.length_c   1.000
_cell.angle_alpha   90.00
_cell.angle_beta   90.00
_cell.angle_gamma   90.00
#
_symmetry.space_group_name_H-M   'P 1'
#
loop_
_entity.id
_entity.type
_entity.pdbx_description
1 polymer ?
#
loop_
_entity_poly.entity_id
_entity_poly.type
_entity_poly.pdbx_seq_one_letter_code
_entity_poly.pdbx_strand_id
1 'polypeptide(L)'
;MTMQRTLKLYKLPEKPKTAGFRQLKKCDVPKAHALLKEYLEKFDLAPQFTTEEFRHWFLPRPDVVDSYVVEVEGQITDFVSFYSLPSTVMHHTVHKELKAAYAFYTVACSVSIVDLMQDALIVTKNNGYDVFNALDLMDNKEFLEQRVFGEAQVWHW
;
A
#
# COMPACT_ATOMS: atom_id res chain seq x y z
N MET A 1 17.10 -20.40 8.92
CA MET A 1 16.76 -19.13 9.61
C MET A 1 15.94 -19.49 10.86
N THR A 2 16.19 -18.90 12.04
CA THR A 2 15.42 -19.21 13.27
C THR A 2 14.28 -18.23 13.49
N MET A 3 13.21 -18.62 14.20
CA MET A 3 12.04 -17.75 14.45
C MET A 3 12.41 -16.37 15.02
N GLN A 4 13.31 -16.32 16.03
CA GLN A 4 13.76 -15.06 16.61
C GLN A 4 14.52 -14.18 15.60
N ARG A 5 15.33 -14.78 14.72
CA ARG A 5 16.03 -14.05 13.65
C ARG A 5 15.03 -13.53 12.62
N THR A 6 14.02 -14.32 12.25
CA THR A 6 12.95 -13.93 11.33
C THR A 6 12.15 -12.74 11.89
N LEU A 7 11.71 -12.80 13.15
CA LEU A 7 11.01 -11.71 13.81
C LEU A 7 11.83 -10.42 13.84
N LYS A 8 13.14 -10.52 14.08
CA LYS A 8 14.04 -9.36 14.05
C LYS A 8 14.22 -8.80 12.65
N LEU A 9 14.29 -9.66 11.63
CA LEU A 9 14.46 -9.27 10.23
C LEU A 9 13.25 -8.49 9.70
N TYR A 10 12.03 -8.97 9.98
CA TYR A 10 10.78 -8.34 9.51
C TYR A 10 10.22 -7.29 10.49
N LYS A 11 11.00 -6.89 11.51
CA LYS A 11 10.51 -5.93 12.52
C LYS A 11 10.37 -4.54 11.91
N LEU A 12 9.13 -4.07 11.82
CA LEU A 12 8.81 -2.68 11.47
C LEU A 12 8.70 -1.77 12.72
N PRO A 13 9.00 -0.47 12.59
CA PRO A 13 8.69 0.56 13.59
C PRO A 13 7.19 0.64 13.93
N GLU A 14 6.85 1.32 15.02
CA GLU A 14 5.45 1.51 15.46
C GLU A 14 4.77 2.71 14.80
N LYS A 15 5.54 3.72 14.36
CA LYS A 15 4.99 4.95 13.78
C LYS A 15 5.60 5.20 12.41
N PRO A 16 4.80 5.70 11.44
CA PRO A 16 5.30 6.22 10.19
C PRO A 16 6.38 7.29 10.40
N LYS A 17 7.32 7.37 9.48
CA LYS A 17 8.44 8.33 9.54
C LYS A 17 8.18 9.59 8.74
N THR A 18 7.42 9.51 7.65
CA THR A 18 7.17 10.65 6.78
C THR A 18 6.27 11.67 7.47
N ALA A 19 6.74 12.92 7.55
CA ALA A 19 5.95 14.02 8.09
C ALA A 19 4.75 14.28 7.17
N GLY A 20 3.57 14.50 7.75
CA GLY A 20 2.34 14.72 6.97
C GLY A 20 1.70 13.45 6.41
N PHE A 21 2.27 12.27 6.65
CA PHE A 21 1.64 11.00 6.29
C PHE A 21 0.37 10.76 7.10
N ARG A 22 -0.78 10.75 6.43
CA ARG A 22 -2.10 10.58 7.06
C ARG A 22 -3.09 9.91 6.12
N GLN A 23 -4.18 9.40 6.67
CA GLN A 23 -5.25 8.78 5.87
C GLN A 23 -5.91 9.80 4.94
N LEU A 24 -6.30 9.36 3.74
CA LEU A 24 -6.99 10.15 2.72
C LEU A 24 -8.37 10.61 3.22
N LYS A 25 -8.68 11.89 3.07
CA LYS A 25 -10.00 12.46 3.40
C LYS A 25 -10.76 12.82 2.13
N LYS A 26 -12.09 12.97 2.26
CA LYS A 26 -12.96 13.37 1.14
C LYS A 26 -12.54 14.70 0.48
N CYS A 27 -12.02 15.64 1.26
CA CYS A 27 -11.54 16.94 0.75
C CYS A 27 -10.28 16.82 -0.12
N ASP A 28 -9.49 15.75 0.06
CA ASP A 28 -8.23 15.55 -0.65
C ASP A 28 -8.45 14.94 -2.04
N VAL A 29 -9.64 14.37 -2.30
CA VAL A 29 -9.98 13.63 -3.52
C VAL A 29 -9.60 14.39 -4.80
N PRO A 30 -9.91 15.67 -4.99
CA PRO A 30 -9.53 16.37 -6.22
C PRO A 30 -8.01 16.45 -6.42
N LYS A 31 -7.25 16.67 -5.35
CA LYS A 31 -5.78 16.79 -5.40
C LYS A 31 -5.11 15.43 -5.62
N ALA A 32 -5.54 14.41 -4.87
CA ALA A 32 -5.01 13.06 -4.99
C ALA A 32 -5.37 12.42 -6.35
N HIS A 33 -6.56 12.72 -6.89
CA HIS A 33 -6.98 12.30 -8.22
C HIS A 33 -6.11 12.92 -9.31
N ALA A 34 -5.86 14.23 -9.25
CA ALA A 34 -4.96 14.90 -10.20
C ALA A 34 -3.55 14.31 -10.16
N LEU A 35 -3.01 14.08 -8.95
CA LEU A 35 -1.70 13.46 -8.76
C LEU A 35 -1.62 12.06 -9.36
N LEU A 36 -2.62 11.21 -9.09
CA LEU A 36 -2.65 9.85 -9.65
C LEU A 36 -2.79 9.89 -11.17
N LYS A 37 -3.63 10.78 -11.70
CA LYS A 37 -3.84 10.92 -13.14
C LYS A 37 -2.53 11.26 -13.85
N GLU A 38 -1.81 12.28 -13.38
CA GLU A 38 -0.52 12.69 -13.95
C GLU A 38 0.51 11.55 -13.89
N TYR A 39 0.58 10.85 -12.76
CA TYR A 39 1.45 9.68 -12.62
C TYR A 39 1.13 8.57 -13.62
N LEU A 40 -0.15 8.32 -13.90
CA LEU A 40 -0.57 7.23 -14.80
C LEU A 40 -0.31 7.52 -16.28
N GLU A 41 -0.12 8.80 -16.67
CA GLU A 41 0.17 9.20 -18.06
C GLU A 41 1.52 8.67 -18.57
N LYS A 42 2.43 8.24 -17.68
CA LYS A 42 3.73 7.69 -18.07
C LYS A 42 3.70 6.23 -18.53
N PHE A 43 2.59 5.52 -18.31
CA PHE A 43 2.47 4.11 -18.65
C PHE A 43 1.69 3.92 -19.95
N ASP A 44 2.11 2.94 -20.76
CA ASP A 44 1.47 2.64 -22.04
C ASP A 44 0.01 2.18 -21.90
N LEU A 45 -0.32 1.51 -20.77
CA LEU A 45 -1.66 1.04 -20.45
C LEU A 45 -2.01 1.42 -19.01
N ALA A 46 -2.92 2.38 -18.85
CA ALA A 46 -3.41 2.80 -17.56
C ALA A 46 -4.92 3.11 -17.59
N PRO A 47 -5.65 2.82 -16.49
CA PRO A 47 -7.04 3.24 -16.38
C PRO A 47 -7.14 4.76 -16.22
N GLN A 48 -8.12 5.36 -16.89
CA GLN A 48 -8.49 6.76 -16.69
C GLN A 48 -9.65 6.83 -15.71
N PHE A 49 -9.38 7.32 -14.50
CA PHE A 49 -10.43 7.51 -13.49
C PHE A 49 -11.08 8.88 -13.65
N THR A 50 -12.41 8.92 -13.56
CA THR A 50 -13.16 10.12 -13.19
C THR A 50 -13.00 10.41 -11.69
N THR A 51 -13.35 11.61 -11.24
CA THR A 51 -13.30 11.97 -9.81
C THR A 51 -14.26 11.11 -8.97
N GLU A 52 -15.42 10.74 -9.52
CA GLU A 52 -16.39 9.84 -8.88
C GLU A 52 -15.82 8.43 -8.71
N GLU A 53 -15.17 7.89 -9.75
CA GLU A 53 -14.51 6.58 -9.68
C GLU A 53 -13.32 6.61 -8.72
N PHE A 54 -12.49 7.65 -8.75
CA PHE A 54 -11.40 7.80 -7.80
C PHE A 54 -11.92 7.78 -6.36
N ARG A 55 -12.99 8.54 -6.08
CA ARG A 55 -13.64 8.53 -4.77
C ARG A 55 -14.14 7.13 -4.40
N HIS A 56 -14.75 6.41 -5.35
CA HIS A 56 -15.26 5.06 -5.09
C HIS A 56 -14.14 4.08 -4.76
N TRP A 57 -13.06 4.08 -5.53
CA TRP A 57 -11.98 3.11 -5.42
C TRP A 57 -11.01 3.40 -4.28
N PHE A 58 -10.74 4.67 -3.97
CA PHE A 58 -9.64 5.06 -3.07
C PHE A 58 -10.09 5.72 -1.76
N LEU A 59 -11.37 6.06 -1.58
CA LEU A 59 -11.78 6.56 -0.27
C LEU A 59 -11.74 5.41 0.76
N PRO A 60 -11.06 5.58 1.91
CA PRO A 60 -10.88 4.51 2.87
C PRO A 60 -12.21 3.92 3.35
N ARG A 61 -12.30 2.59 3.31
CA ARG A 61 -13.43 1.78 3.78
C ARG A 61 -12.86 0.65 4.64
N PRO A 62 -13.27 0.55 5.93
CA PRO A 62 -12.78 -0.48 6.83
C PRO A 62 -12.86 -1.87 6.21
N ASP A 63 -11.78 -2.63 6.32
CA ASP A 63 -11.63 -4.00 5.80
C ASP A 63 -11.86 -4.17 4.29
N VAL A 64 -11.82 -3.08 3.51
CA VAL A 64 -11.94 -3.11 2.04
C VAL A 64 -10.75 -2.44 1.38
N VAL A 65 -10.56 -1.15 1.61
CA VAL A 65 -9.49 -0.36 1.00
C VAL A 65 -9.05 0.72 1.95
N ASP A 66 -7.75 0.94 2.02
CA ASP A 66 -7.15 2.02 2.79
C ASP A 66 -6.20 2.80 1.88
N SER A 67 -6.28 4.12 2.00
CA SER A 67 -5.44 5.03 1.24
C SER A 67 -4.91 6.14 2.14
N TYR A 68 -3.66 6.50 1.91
CA TYR A 68 -2.91 7.47 2.67
C TYR A 68 -2.27 8.48 1.72
N VAL A 69 -2.06 9.68 2.23
CA VAL A 69 -1.46 10.80 1.53
C VAL A 69 -0.37 11.43 2.38
N VAL A 70 0.59 12.05 1.73
CA VAL A 70 1.53 12.97 2.38
C VAL A 70 1.07 14.39 2.08
N GLU A 71 0.85 15.17 3.13
CA GLU A 71 0.48 16.58 3.03
C GLU A 71 1.64 17.48 3.46
N VAL A 72 2.07 18.35 2.57
CA VAL A 72 3.09 19.38 2.80
C VAL A 72 2.48 20.74 2.47
N GLU A 73 2.42 21.64 3.46
CA GLU A 73 1.89 23.01 3.29
C GLU A 73 0.49 23.08 2.64
N GLY A 74 -0.38 22.11 2.95
CA GLY A 74 -1.74 22.06 2.42
C GLY A 74 -1.86 21.44 1.03
N GLN A 75 -0.76 20.95 0.44
CA GLN A 75 -0.74 20.24 -0.84
C GLN A 75 -0.49 18.75 -0.63
N ILE A 76 -1.16 17.94 -1.46
CA ILE A 76 -0.97 16.48 -1.47
C ILE A 76 0.17 16.19 -2.44
N THR A 77 1.28 15.69 -1.91
CA THR A 77 2.50 15.46 -2.69
C THR A 77 2.69 14.00 -3.05
N ASP A 78 2.19 13.09 -2.22
CA ASP A 78 2.38 11.66 -2.38
C ASP A 78 1.10 10.92 -1.99
N PHE A 79 0.89 9.74 -2.58
CA PHE A 79 -0.31 8.94 -2.41
C PHE A 79 0.04 7.44 -2.38
N VAL A 80 -0.54 6.69 -1.46
CA VAL A 80 -0.40 5.23 -1.41
C VAL A 80 -1.72 4.58 -1.03
N SER A 81 -2.05 3.47 -1.68
CA SER A 81 -3.28 2.72 -1.44
C SER A 81 -3.03 1.23 -1.43
N PHE A 82 -3.78 0.52 -0.60
CA PHE A 82 -3.82 -0.94 -0.56
C PHE A 82 -5.24 -1.42 -0.21
N TYR A 83 -5.59 -2.63 -0.65
CA TYR A 83 -6.89 -3.25 -0.34
C TYR A 83 -6.74 -4.51 0.50
N SER A 84 -7.79 -4.84 1.25
CA SER A 84 -7.86 -6.03 2.08
C SER A 84 -8.38 -7.20 1.27
N LEU A 85 -7.70 -8.34 1.37
CA LEU A 85 -8.19 -9.59 0.80
C LEU A 85 -7.87 -10.74 1.78
N PRO A 86 -8.77 -11.02 2.74
CA PRO A 86 -8.56 -12.11 3.68
C PRO A 86 -8.69 -13.46 2.97
N SER A 87 -7.85 -14.41 3.37
CA SER A 87 -7.86 -15.79 2.86
C SER A 87 -8.14 -16.77 4.00
N THR A 88 -9.03 -17.74 3.75
CA THR A 88 -9.31 -18.80 4.73
C THR A 88 -8.13 -19.77 4.83
N VAL A 89 -7.67 -20.04 6.05
CA VAL A 89 -6.60 -21.01 6.32
C VAL A 89 -7.22 -22.39 6.53
N MET A 90 -6.97 -23.28 5.59
CA MET A 90 -7.51 -24.65 5.62
C MET A 90 -6.73 -25.54 6.58
N HIS A 91 -7.45 -26.36 7.35
CA HIS A 91 -6.90 -27.44 8.18
C HIS A 91 -5.86 -27.03 9.26
N HIS A 92 -5.76 -25.75 9.61
CA HIS A 92 -4.89 -25.29 10.69
C HIS A 92 -5.64 -25.26 12.04
N THR A 93 -5.01 -25.74 13.11
CA THR A 93 -5.66 -25.93 14.43
C THR A 93 -5.87 -24.61 15.17
N VAL A 94 -4.95 -23.66 15.05
CA VAL A 94 -4.96 -22.36 15.76
C VAL A 94 -5.50 -21.22 14.87
N HIS A 95 -4.83 -20.92 13.76
CA HIS A 95 -5.22 -19.85 12.83
C HIS A 95 -6.29 -20.31 11.82
N LYS A 96 -7.23 -19.42 11.49
CA LYS A 96 -8.36 -19.69 10.57
C LYS A 96 -8.44 -18.74 9.37
N GLU A 97 -7.81 -17.58 9.48
CA GLU A 97 -7.81 -16.54 8.46
C GLU A 97 -6.41 -15.94 8.38
N LEU A 98 -6.02 -15.55 7.18
CA LEU A 98 -4.84 -14.76 6.87
C LEU A 98 -5.32 -13.40 6.33
N LYS A 99 -5.08 -12.33 7.08
CA LYS A 99 -5.47 -10.98 6.67
C LYS A 99 -4.35 -10.37 5.82
N ALA A 100 -4.50 -10.45 4.50
CA ALA A 100 -3.52 -9.93 3.55
C ALA A 100 -3.91 -8.55 3.02
N ALA A 101 -2.92 -7.64 2.97
CA ALA A 101 -3.02 -6.37 2.26
C ALA A 101 -2.38 -6.52 0.88
N TYR A 102 -3.00 -5.93 -0.13
CA TYR A 102 -2.48 -5.90 -1.50
C TYR A 102 -2.24 -4.45 -1.93
N ALA A 103 -1.02 -4.13 -2.33
CA ALA A 103 -0.67 -2.84 -2.91
C ALA A 103 -1.56 -2.57 -4.13
N PHE A 104 -2.11 -1.35 -4.18
CA PHE A 104 -3.00 -0.94 -5.26
C PHE A 104 -2.33 0.09 -6.16
N TYR A 105 -2.14 1.32 -5.67
CA TYR A 105 -1.42 2.38 -6.39
C TYR A 105 -0.51 3.11 -5.40
N THR A 106 0.67 3.47 -5.87
CA THR A 106 1.67 4.24 -5.12
C THR A 106 2.20 5.32 -6.04
N VAL A 107 2.19 6.56 -5.56
CA VAL A 107 2.71 7.75 -6.25
C VAL A 107 3.59 8.49 -5.26
N ALA A 108 4.88 8.56 -5.56
CA ALA A 108 5.86 9.26 -4.73
C ALA A 108 6.52 10.36 -5.57
N CYS A 109 6.40 11.60 -5.12
CA CYS A 109 6.97 12.79 -5.77
C CYS A 109 7.89 13.58 -4.84
N SER A 110 7.56 13.67 -3.54
CA SER A 110 8.37 14.43 -2.57
C SER A 110 9.30 13.55 -1.74
N VAL A 111 8.93 12.28 -1.54
CA VAL A 111 9.73 11.28 -0.84
C VAL A 111 10.11 10.13 -1.76
N SER A 112 11.06 9.29 -1.32
CA SER A 112 11.34 8.06 -2.06
C SER A 112 10.15 7.10 -1.98
N ILE A 113 9.87 6.35 -3.06
CA ILE A 113 8.83 5.31 -3.05
C ILE A 113 9.10 4.24 -1.98
N VAL A 114 10.37 4.03 -1.65
CA VAL A 114 10.86 3.07 -0.64
C VAL A 114 10.51 3.52 0.79
N ASP A 115 10.53 4.82 1.06
CA ASP A 115 10.12 5.37 2.36
C ASP A 115 8.59 5.46 2.46
N LEU A 116 7.91 5.84 1.39
CA LEU A 116 6.44 5.84 1.35
C LEU A 116 5.87 4.43 1.55
N MET A 117 6.45 3.43 0.89
CA MET A 117 6.07 2.03 1.08
C MET A 117 6.42 1.52 2.49
N GLN A 118 7.52 1.99 3.09
CA GLN A 118 7.85 1.66 4.48
C GLN A 118 6.76 2.14 5.44
N ASP A 119 6.21 3.33 5.23
CA ASP A 119 5.11 3.85 6.03
C ASP A 119 3.81 3.07 5.79
N ALA A 120 3.54 2.65 4.55
CA ALA A 120 2.43 1.75 4.23
C ALA A 120 2.55 0.38 4.95
N LEU A 121 3.74 -0.20 5.00
CA LEU A 121 4.01 -1.43 5.74
C LEU A 121 3.80 -1.25 7.26
N ILE A 122 4.16 -0.09 7.81
CA ILE A 122 3.96 0.21 9.23
C ILE A 122 2.46 0.29 9.55
N VAL A 123 1.67 1.03 8.76
CA VAL A 123 0.23 1.16 9.04
C VAL A 123 -0.53 -0.15 8.81
N THR A 124 -0.16 -0.95 7.81
CA THR A 124 -0.78 -2.26 7.61
C THR A 124 -0.49 -3.21 8.77
N LYS A 125 0.75 -3.28 9.24
CA LYS A 125 1.09 -4.04 10.44
C LYS A 125 0.29 -3.55 11.66
N ASN A 126 0.20 -2.24 11.88
CA ASN A 126 -0.55 -1.67 13.00
C ASN A 126 -2.06 -1.95 12.92
N ASN A 127 -2.60 -2.09 11.71
CA ASN A 127 -3.99 -2.45 11.44
C ASN A 127 -4.23 -3.98 11.48
N GLY A 128 -3.24 -4.76 11.90
CA GLY A 128 -3.36 -6.21 12.11
C GLY A 128 -3.30 -7.05 10.83
N TYR A 129 -2.71 -6.54 9.76
CA TYR A 129 -2.42 -7.34 8.57
C TYR A 129 -1.22 -8.26 8.81
N ASP A 130 -1.33 -9.49 8.30
CA ASP A 130 -0.32 -10.53 8.47
C ASP A 130 0.77 -10.46 7.38
N VAL A 131 0.38 -10.02 6.18
CA VAL A 131 1.25 -9.95 5.00
C VAL A 131 0.85 -8.78 4.10
N PHE A 132 1.85 -8.22 3.41
CA PHE A 132 1.67 -7.18 2.41
C PHE A 132 2.18 -7.70 1.06
N ASN A 133 1.27 -7.84 0.11
CA ASN A 133 1.54 -8.33 -1.23
C ASN A 133 1.62 -7.15 -2.21
N ALA A 134 2.53 -7.23 -3.17
CA ALA A 134 2.63 -6.26 -4.26
C ALA A 134 2.98 -6.99 -5.55
N LEU A 135 2.47 -6.50 -6.67
CA LEU A 135 2.84 -6.97 -7.99
C LEU A 135 4.02 -6.15 -8.52
N ASP A 136 4.88 -6.78 -9.32
CA ASP A 136 5.93 -6.11 -10.09
C ASP A 136 5.31 -5.35 -11.28
N LEU A 137 4.64 -4.25 -10.96
CA LEU A 137 3.97 -3.33 -11.87
C LEU A 137 4.36 -1.91 -11.49
N MET A 138 4.28 -0.99 -12.45
CA MET A 138 4.62 0.42 -12.24
C MET A 138 6.07 0.56 -11.74
N ASP A 139 6.35 1.47 -10.80
CA ASP A 139 7.69 1.61 -10.21
C ASP A 139 7.90 0.69 -8.99
N ASN A 140 7.03 -0.30 -8.76
CA ASN A 140 7.08 -1.10 -7.54
C ASN A 140 8.40 -1.86 -7.38
N LYS A 141 9.06 -2.19 -8.50
CA LYS A 141 10.37 -2.85 -8.53
C LYS A 141 11.39 -2.19 -7.61
N GLU A 142 11.39 -0.85 -7.51
CA GLU A 142 12.34 -0.11 -6.68
C GLU A 142 12.27 -0.50 -5.19
N PHE A 143 11.06 -0.65 -4.64
CA PHE A 143 10.90 -1.07 -3.25
C PHE A 143 10.89 -2.58 -3.08
N LEU A 144 10.51 -3.35 -4.11
CA LEU A 144 10.54 -4.82 -4.07
C LEU A 144 11.98 -5.33 -3.89
N GLU A 145 12.96 -4.73 -4.56
CA GLU A 145 14.37 -5.12 -4.46
C GLU A 145 15.05 -4.64 -3.16
N GLN A 146 14.67 -3.45 -2.67
CA GLN A 146 15.32 -2.83 -1.50
C GLN A 146 14.73 -3.28 -0.16
N ARG A 147 13.50 -3.81 -0.15
CA ARG A 147 12.83 -4.31 1.05
C ARG A 147 12.80 -5.83 1.03
N VAL A 148 12.39 -6.42 2.16
CA VAL A 148 12.39 -7.88 2.35
C VAL A 148 11.16 -8.53 1.67
N PHE A 149 10.83 -8.12 0.44
CA PHE A 149 9.83 -8.81 -0.36
C PHE A 149 10.44 -10.09 -0.92
N GLY A 150 9.68 -11.19 -0.85
CA GLY A 150 10.03 -12.44 -1.48
C GLY A 150 9.21 -12.64 -2.76
N GLU A 151 9.79 -13.26 -3.77
CA GLU A 151 9.04 -13.70 -4.95
C GLU A 151 8.01 -14.77 -4.56
N ALA A 152 6.78 -14.62 -5.06
CA ALA A 152 5.71 -15.59 -4.88
C ALA A 152 5.35 -16.21 -6.24
N GLN A 153 5.05 -17.52 -6.25
CA GLN A 153 4.53 -18.18 -7.44
C GLN A 153 3.08 -17.77 -7.69
N VAL A 154 2.77 -17.37 -8.92
CA VAL A 154 1.40 -17.19 -9.38
C VAL A 154 0.84 -18.58 -9.70
N TRP A 155 -0.16 -19.01 -8.95
CA TRP A 155 -0.87 -20.26 -9.26
C TRP A 155 -1.67 -20.05 -10.55
N HIS A 156 -1.31 -20.76 -11.62
CA HIS A 156 -2.18 -20.93 -12.77
C HIS A 156 -3.23 -21.97 -12.40
N TRP A 157 -4.51 -21.59 -12.53
CA TRP A 157 -5.65 -22.50 -12.44
C TRP A 157 -5.75 -23.36 -13.68
#